data_AF-A0A955T6F2-F1
#
_entry.id   AF-A0A955T6F2-F1
#
_cell.length_a   1.000
_cell.length_b   1.000
_cell.length_c   1.000
_cell.angle_alpha   90.00
_cell.angle_beta   90.00
_cell.angle_gamma   90.00
#
_symmetry.space_group_name_H-M   'P 1'
#
loop_
_entity.id
_entity.type
_entity.pdbx_description
1 polymer ?
#
loop_
_entity_poly.entity_id
_entity_poly.type
_entity_poly.pdbx_seq_one_letter_code
_entity_poly.pdbx_strand_id
1 'polypeptide(L)'
;LALQMGDAMIEWETDDLSDLFHSLNAYLDDWDPDLIWTTGGDSLLMPCLFHLAGRLNIPLHLDRELNIRRKISLEGRSYVSYGRIVYRDPDYPLWGRWHIDHRNCFLDHESDLDGLIEASRVSRLPVQRMARRSIGTGISSVQMAYVSQRGYPIPWKKSQPEGWKTGMQLIVADRGGMTYMPKPGAYENVVELDFISMYPSIMTNFNISPETIDCACCPDAKYRVPELGYRVCEKRKGMISGSLIAILEKRIEYKQKMRAAKDPREYKRYKNLQTALKWLLVCCFGYLGYKNARFGRIEAHESICAISREMLLRTRELCEEKDFSVIHSLVDCVWLHLNGQTHDEVDSLCREIEKETDLPIGIEGYYSWLVFLPSTRHEDLPVPARYYGRFEDGSLKYRGIEIRRGDQAPFVQIVQGEMLDMLSKAASLSAVQAMEPELRVLIQEADQRLVERQVELQDLLLKRKLSRTAEEYKSNAMSATAARQSARIGKNLIGGQDVHFIVVDQKAGNPDERVKIVELLRQETDFDVEFYREQLRRAVSTLLDPIFGKGRFGV
;
A
#
# COMPACT_ATOMS: atom_id res chain seq x y z
N LEU A 1 -12.23 -22.95 -20.04
CA LEU A 1 -12.64 -22.45 -18.69
C LEU A 1 -12.15 -23.48 -17.67
N ALA A 2 -11.69 -23.07 -16.50
CA ALA A 2 -11.33 -24.01 -15.43
C ALA A 2 -12.14 -23.71 -14.16
N LEU A 3 -12.64 -24.75 -13.49
CA LEU A 3 -13.34 -24.68 -12.20
C LEU A 3 -12.63 -25.62 -11.22
N GLN A 4 -12.21 -25.08 -10.09
CA GLN A 4 -11.65 -25.85 -8.99
C GLN A 4 -12.67 -25.96 -7.85
N MET A 5 -12.93 -27.20 -7.39
CA MET A 5 -13.85 -27.52 -6.30
C MET A 5 -13.10 -28.38 -5.26
N GLY A 6 -12.55 -27.73 -4.24
CA GLY A 6 -11.62 -28.39 -3.32
C GLY A 6 -10.38 -28.90 -4.06
N ASP A 7 -10.16 -30.22 -4.01
CA ASP A 7 -9.03 -30.88 -4.70
C ASP A 7 -9.36 -31.30 -6.14
N ALA A 8 -10.63 -31.21 -6.56
CA ALA A 8 -11.05 -31.53 -7.91
C ALA A 8 -10.90 -30.33 -8.85
N MET A 9 -10.40 -30.56 -10.06
CA MET A 9 -10.28 -29.56 -11.12
C MET A 9 -10.99 -30.05 -12.38
N ILE A 10 -11.86 -29.19 -12.93
CA ILE A 10 -12.61 -29.43 -14.15
C ILE A 10 -12.17 -28.38 -15.17
N GLU A 11 -11.76 -28.82 -16.35
CA GLU A 11 -11.34 -27.96 -17.43
C GLU A 11 -12.20 -28.23 -18.67
N TRP A 12 -12.76 -27.15 -19.22
CA TRP A 12 -13.47 -27.17 -20.49
C TRP A 12 -12.59 -26.56 -21.57
N GLU A 13 -12.14 -27.42 -22.48
CA GLU A 13 -11.46 -27.07 -23.74
C GLU A 13 -12.37 -27.45 -24.93
N THR A 14 -13.50 -26.76 -25.05
CA THR A 14 -14.51 -27.05 -26.08
C THR A 14 -14.96 -25.79 -26.79
N ASP A 15 -15.20 -25.93 -28.09
CA ASP A 15 -15.90 -24.91 -28.90
C ASP A 15 -17.42 -24.98 -28.70
N ASP A 16 -17.95 -26.06 -28.12
CA ASP A 16 -19.36 -26.18 -27.74
C ASP A 16 -19.63 -25.46 -26.41
N LEU A 17 -19.92 -24.18 -26.54
CA LEU A 17 -20.30 -23.33 -25.41
C LEU A 17 -21.62 -23.76 -24.74
N SER A 18 -22.51 -24.49 -25.43
CA SER A 18 -23.78 -24.94 -24.84
C SER A 18 -23.52 -26.05 -23.82
N ASP A 19 -22.71 -27.03 -24.19
CA ASP A 19 -22.31 -28.12 -23.30
C ASP A 19 -21.54 -27.58 -22.09
N LEU A 20 -20.61 -26.64 -22.32
CA LEU A 20 -19.88 -25.97 -21.26
C LEU A 20 -20.82 -25.32 -20.23
N PHE A 21 -21.82 -24.54 -20.67
CA PHE A 21 -22.72 -23.85 -19.73
C PHE A 21 -23.66 -24.79 -18.99
N HIS A 22 -24.17 -25.84 -19.65
CA HIS A 22 -24.99 -26.85 -18.97
C HIS A 22 -24.17 -27.64 -17.94
N SER A 23 -22.95 -28.04 -18.30
CA SER A 23 -22.02 -28.71 -17.39
C SER A 23 -21.66 -27.81 -16.20
N LEU A 24 -21.29 -26.55 -16.44
CA LEU A 24 -21.01 -25.58 -15.39
C LEU A 24 -22.18 -25.41 -14.42
N ASN A 25 -23.40 -25.25 -14.94
CA ASN A 25 -24.60 -25.14 -14.10
C ASN A 25 -24.82 -26.40 -13.26
N ALA A 26 -24.68 -27.59 -13.84
CA ALA A 26 -24.82 -28.84 -13.11
C ALA A 26 -23.84 -28.95 -11.94
N TYR A 27 -22.58 -28.56 -12.14
CA TYR A 27 -21.59 -28.54 -11.06
C TYR A 27 -21.90 -27.49 -9.98
N LEU A 28 -22.39 -26.31 -10.36
CA LEU A 28 -22.77 -25.28 -9.39
C LEU A 28 -24.00 -25.69 -8.57
N ASP A 29 -24.96 -26.40 -9.18
CA ASP A 29 -26.15 -26.89 -8.52
C ASP A 29 -25.85 -28.06 -7.58
N ASP A 30 -24.96 -28.98 -7.98
CA ASP A 30 -24.57 -30.14 -7.18
C ASP A 30 -23.67 -29.76 -5.99
N TRP A 31 -22.66 -28.92 -6.23
CA TRP A 31 -21.69 -28.53 -5.20
C TRP A 31 -22.21 -27.42 -4.27
N ASP A 32 -23.10 -26.56 -4.79
CA ASP A 32 -23.69 -25.40 -4.12
C ASP A 32 -22.73 -24.54 -3.23
N PRO A 33 -21.66 -23.96 -3.80
CA PRO A 33 -20.62 -23.29 -3.01
C PRO A 33 -21.05 -21.94 -2.41
N ASP A 34 -20.73 -21.69 -1.13
CA ASP A 34 -20.98 -20.37 -0.52
C ASP A 34 -20.10 -19.25 -1.09
N LEU A 35 -18.94 -19.60 -1.65
CA LEU A 35 -17.97 -18.67 -2.22
C LEU A 35 -17.50 -19.15 -3.60
N ILE A 36 -17.67 -18.29 -4.58
CA ILE A 36 -17.01 -18.38 -5.88
C ILE A 36 -15.85 -17.40 -5.88
N TRP A 37 -14.64 -17.94 -5.90
CA TRP A 37 -13.40 -17.16 -5.95
C TRP A 37 -12.83 -17.19 -7.36
N THR A 38 -12.52 -16.03 -7.90
CA THR A 38 -12.01 -15.88 -9.27
C THR A 38 -10.72 -15.06 -9.32
N THR A 39 -10.00 -15.18 -10.43
CA THR A 39 -8.86 -14.32 -10.78
C THR A 39 -9.19 -13.58 -12.07
N GLY A 40 -9.48 -12.28 -12.00
CA GLY A 40 -9.99 -11.52 -13.15
C GLY A 40 -11.48 -11.78 -13.41
N GLY A 41 -12.22 -12.15 -12.36
CA GLY A 41 -13.66 -12.33 -12.36
C GLY A 41 -14.41 -11.11 -12.87
N ASP A 42 -14.12 -9.96 -12.26
CA ASP A 42 -14.85 -8.72 -12.48
C ASP A 42 -14.47 -8.07 -13.82
N SER A 43 -13.20 -8.15 -14.20
CA SER A 43 -12.65 -7.48 -15.39
C SER A 43 -12.84 -8.25 -16.70
N LEU A 44 -12.92 -9.59 -16.63
CA LEU A 44 -12.95 -10.44 -17.82
C LEU A 44 -13.99 -11.56 -17.72
N LEU A 45 -13.83 -12.47 -16.75
CA LEU A 45 -14.53 -13.74 -16.75
C LEU A 45 -16.04 -13.59 -16.67
N MET A 46 -16.56 -12.88 -15.66
CA MET A 46 -18.00 -12.67 -15.49
C MET A 46 -18.63 -11.95 -16.69
N PRO A 47 -18.11 -10.81 -17.18
CA PRO A 47 -18.68 -10.17 -18.37
C PRO A 47 -18.69 -11.08 -19.60
N CYS A 48 -17.63 -11.86 -19.83
CA CYS A 48 -17.57 -12.83 -20.92
C CYS A 48 -18.61 -13.94 -20.77
N LEU A 49 -18.72 -14.55 -19.58
CA LEU A 49 -19.71 -15.60 -19.30
C LEU A 49 -21.13 -15.08 -19.54
N PHE A 50 -21.48 -13.92 -18.98
CA PHE A 50 -22.82 -13.34 -19.18
C PHE A 50 -23.09 -12.96 -20.64
N HIS A 51 -22.09 -12.45 -21.37
CA HIS A 51 -22.25 -12.12 -22.78
C HIS A 51 -22.47 -13.37 -23.65
N LEU A 52 -21.64 -14.39 -23.50
CA LEU A 52 -21.70 -15.62 -24.29
C LEU A 52 -22.96 -16.43 -23.97
N ALA A 53 -23.29 -16.60 -22.69
CA ALA A 53 -24.51 -17.30 -22.27
C ALA A 53 -25.78 -16.57 -22.76
N GLY A 54 -25.77 -15.23 -22.72
CA GLY A 54 -26.83 -14.39 -23.29
C GLY A 54 -27.01 -14.57 -24.79
N ARG A 55 -25.93 -14.78 -25.57
CA ARG A 55 -26.03 -15.07 -27.02
C ARG A 55 -26.65 -16.42 -27.32
N LEU A 56 -26.46 -17.40 -26.43
CA LEU A 56 -27.02 -18.75 -26.56
C LEU A 56 -28.38 -18.91 -25.88
N ASN A 57 -28.85 -17.87 -25.17
CA ASN A 57 -30.06 -17.90 -24.36
C ASN A 57 -30.05 -19.00 -23.28
N ILE A 58 -28.88 -19.29 -22.72
CA ILE A 58 -28.69 -20.26 -21.63
C ILE A 58 -28.54 -19.47 -20.33
N PRO A 59 -29.41 -19.67 -19.32
CA PRO A 59 -29.26 -19.01 -18.03
C PRO A 59 -28.06 -19.61 -17.26
N LEU A 60 -27.28 -18.78 -16.58
CA LEU A 60 -26.19 -19.23 -15.71
C LEU A 60 -26.68 -19.33 -14.25
N HIS A 61 -26.44 -20.47 -13.61
CA HIS A 61 -26.85 -20.76 -12.23
C HIS A 61 -25.82 -20.24 -11.20
N LEU A 62 -25.25 -19.06 -11.44
CA LEU A 62 -24.27 -18.45 -10.53
C LEU A 62 -24.93 -17.93 -9.25
N ASP A 63 -26.16 -17.45 -9.35
CA ASP A 63 -26.94 -16.90 -8.24
C ASP A 63 -27.81 -18.01 -7.61
N ARG A 64 -27.96 -18.05 -6.27
CA ARG A 64 -28.96 -18.91 -5.60
C ARG A 64 -30.36 -18.30 -5.67
N GLU A 65 -30.44 -16.97 -5.70
CA GLU A 65 -31.71 -16.27 -5.84
C GLU A 65 -32.18 -16.28 -7.30
N LEU A 66 -33.48 -16.48 -7.50
CA LEU A 66 -34.10 -16.50 -8.82
C LEU A 66 -34.48 -15.08 -9.28
N ASN A 67 -34.62 -14.90 -10.59
CA ASN A 67 -35.11 -13.65 -11.23
C ASN A 67 -34.24 -12.40 -11.01
N ILE A 68 -32.92 -12.59 -10.88
CA ILE A 68 -31.96 -11.49 -10.78
C ILE A 68 -31.86 -10.74 -12.11
N ARG A 69 -32.16 -9.43 -12.09
CA ARG A 69 -31.89 -8.53 -13.21
C ARG A 69 -30.54 -7.86 -13.03
N ARG A 70 -29.55 -8.33 -13.78
CA ARG A 70 -28.17 -7.81 -13.74
C ARG A 70 -27.92 -6.85 -14.91
N LYS A 71 -27.32 -5.70 -14.63
CA LYS A 71 -26.74 -4.85 -15.68
C LYS A 71 -25.31 -5.31 -15.96
N ILE A 72 -25.07 -5.84 -17.15
CA ILE A 72 -23.73 -6.23 -17.60
C ILE A 72 -23.02 -4.98 -18.12
N SER A 73 -21.87 -4.65 -17.55
CA SER A 73 -21.05 -3.51 -17.96
C SER A 73 -19.65 -4.00 -18.26
N LEU A 74 -19.20 -3.82 -19.49
CA LEU A 74 -17.81 -4.13 -19.88
C LEU A 74 -16.84 -3.02 -19.48
N GLU A 75 -17.36 -1.82 -19.19
CA GLU A 75 -16.57 -0.64 -18.89
C GLU A 75 -16.47 -0.42 -17.38
N GLY A 76 -15.23 -0.33 -16.89
CA GLY A 76 -14.93 0.20 -15.57
C GLY A 76 -15.02 1.73 -15.50
N ARG A 77 -14.69 2.30 -14.36
CA ARG A 77 -14.76 3.76 -14.13
C ARG A 77 -13.50 4.28 -13.49
N SER A 78 -13.10 5.47 -13.90
CA SER A 78 -11.97 6.20 -13.29
C SER A 78 -12.45 7.32 -12.40
N TYR A 79 -11.76 7.52 -11.28
CA TYR A 79 -11.99 8.65 -10.38
C TYR A 79 -10.68 9.17 -9.80
N VAL A 80 -10.66 10.46 -9.42
CA VAL A 80 -9.49 11.07 -8.79
C VAL A 80 -9.59 10.93 -7.28
N SER A 81 -8.52 10.45 -6.64
CA SER A 81 -8.36 10.36 -5.19
C SER A 81 -6.94 10.73 -4.80
N TYR A 82 -6.77 11.72 -3.90
CA TYR A 82 -5.45 12.23 -3.45
C TYR A 82 -4.50 12.57 -4.62
N GLY A 83 -5.00 13.24 -5.65
CA GLY A 83 -4.21 13.62 -6.83
C GLY A 83 -3.84 12.47 -7.76
N ARG A 84 -4.27 11.24 -7.47
CA ARG A 84 -4.07 10.06 -8.31
C ARG A 84 -5.36 9.65 -9.00
N ILE A 85 -5.27 9.19 -10.23
CA ILE A 85 -6.41 8.60 -10.94
C ILE A 85 -6.42 7.10 -10.65
N VAL A 86 -7.57 6.62 -10.19
CA VAL A 86 -7.82 5.22 -9.83
C VAL A 86 -8.86 4.70 -10.79
N TYR A 87 -8.55 3.58 -11.45
CA TYR A 87 -9.51 2.83 -12.24
C TYR A 87 -10.14 1.74 -11.37
N ARG A 88 -11.44 1.50 -11.56
CA ARG A 88 -12.21 0.46 -10.90
C ARG A 88 -12.90 -0.40 -11.96
N ASP A 89 -12.67 -1.70 -11.90
CA ASP A 89 -13.37 -2.67 -12.71
C ASP A 89 -14.88 -2.69 -12.41
N PRO A 90 -15.71 -3.21 -13.34
CA PRO A 90 -17.13 -3.45 -13.08
C PRO A 90 -17.33 -4.39 -11.88
N ASP A 91 -18.43 -4.23 -11.14
CA ASP A 91 -18.73 -5.08 -9.98
C ASP A 91 -19.74 -6.18 -10.38
N TYR A 92 -19.42 -7.46 -10.17
CA TYR A 92 -20.34 -8.57 -10.41
C TYR A 92 -20.68 -9.38 -9.14
N PRO A 93 -21.42 -8.81 -8.16
CA PRO A 93 -21.83 -9.56 -6.97
C PRO A 93 -22.79 -10.70 -7.33
N LEU A 94 -22.81 -11.75 -6.53
CA LEU A 94 -23.80 -12.83 -6.61
C LEU A 94 -24.82 -12.73 -5.49
N TRP A 95 -26.03 -13.22 -5.73
CA TRP A 95 -27.14 -13.25 -4.79
C TRP A 95 -27.27 -14.64 -4.16
N GLY A 96 -27.36 -14.68 -2.83
CA GLY A 96 -27.38 -15.90 -2.03
C GLY A 96 -26.04 -16.64 -1.88
N ARG A 97 -24.97 -16.24 -2.59
CA ARG A 97 -23.58 -16.68 -2.36
C ARG A 97 -22.58 -15.53 -2.60
N TRP A 98 -21.31 -15.69 -2.24
CA TRP A 98 -20.29 -14.67 -2.44
C TRP A 98 -19.53 -14.86 -3.74
N HIS A 99 -19.29 -13.78 -4.48
CA HIS A 99 -18.23 -13.70 -5.49
C HIS A 99 -17.15 -12.73 -5.06
N ILE A 100 -15.92 -13.23 -4.97
CA ILE A 100 -14.73 -12.45 -4.66
C ILE A 100 -13.77 -12.61 -5.84
N ASP A 101 -13.35 -11.51 -6.45
CA ASP A 101 -12.28 -11.48 -7.44
C ASP A 101 -10.98 -11.11 -6.74
N HIS A 102 -10.01 -12.03 -6.73
CA HIS A 102 -8.72 -11.84 -6.08
C HIS A 102 -8.06 -10.56 -6.57
N ARG A 103 -8.02 -10.33 -7.90
CA ARG A 103 -7.31 -9.19 -8.52
C ARG A 103 -7.91 -7.83 -8.18
N ASN A 104 -9.19 -7.80 -7.85
CA ASN A 104 -9.94 -6.58 -7.55
C ASN A 104 -10.19 -6.40 -6.04
N CYS A 105 -9.61 -7.26 -5.19
CA CYS A 105 -9.82 -7.22 -3.74
C CYS A 105 -8.55 -6.83 -2.98
N PHE A 106 -8.43 -5.54 -2.65
CA PHE A 106 -7.28 -5.02 -1.89
C PHE A 106 -7.06 -5.74 -0.55
N LEU A 107 -8.12 -5.97 0.22
CA LEU A 107 -8.00 -6.59 1.55
C LEU A 107 -7.65 -8.07 1.49
N ASP A 108 -8.09 -8.78 0.45
CA ASP A 108 -7.71 -10.18 0.25
C ASP A 108 -6.20 -10.29 -0.04
N HIS A 109 -5.65 -9.40 -0.88
CA HIS A 109 -4.20 -9.35 -1.11
C HIS A 109 -3.38 -9.02 0.14
N GLU A 110 -3.89 -8.16 1.02
CA GLU A 110 -3.15 -7.69 2.20
C GLU A 110 -3.36 -8.56 3.45
N SER A 111 -4.46 -9.30 3.52
CA SER A 111 -4.89 -9.96 4.76
C SER A 111 -5.74 -11.22 4.55
N ASP A 112 -5.74 -11.78 3.34
CA ASP A 112 -6.56 -12.92 2.92
C ASP A 112 -8.06 -12.72 3.24
N LEU A 113 -8.84 -13.79 3.05
CA LEU A 113 -10.27 -13.84 3.34
C LEU A 113 -10.59 -13.55 4.82
N ASP A 114 -9.74 -13.98 5.76
CA ASP A 114 -9.91 -13.70 7.20
C ASP A 114 -9.99 -12.20 7.48
N GLY A 115 -9.05 -11.43 6.91
CA GLY A 115 -9.00 -9.99 7.07
C GLY A 115 -10.15 -9.28 6.36
N LEU A 116 -10.54 -9.75 5.17
CA LEU A 116 -11.70 -9.22 4.46
C LEU A 116 -13.00 -9.41 5.25
N ILE A 117 -13.24 -10.61 5.81
CA ILE A 117 -14.42 -10.90 6.63
C ILE A 117 -14.42 -10.04 7.89
N GLU A 118 -13.26 -9.90 8.55
CA GLU A 118 -13.14 -9.07 9.74
C GLU A 118 -13.44 -7.59 9.44
N ALA A 119 -12.88 -7.05 8.36
CA ALA A 119 -13.18 -5.70 7.92
C ALA A 119 -14.67 -5.52 7.57
N SER A 120 -15.29 -6.51 6.94
CA SER A 120 -16.73 -6.54 6.64
C SER A 120 -17.56 -6.51 7.93
N ARG A 121 -17.22 -7.33 8.93
CA ARG A 121 -17.92 -7.39 10.22
C ARG A 121 -17.82 -6.08 10.99
N VAL A 122 -16.62 -5.51 11.09
CA VAL A 122 -16.39 -4.25 11.80
C VAL A 122 -17.09 -3.09 11.09
N SER A 123 -16.98 -3.01 9.76
CA SER A 123 -17.63 -1.95 8.97
C SER A 123 -19.13 -2.12 8.78
N ARG A 124 -19.68 -3.30 9.09
CA ARG A 124 -21.10 -3.67 8.83
C ARG A 124 -21.46 -3.57 7.35
N LEU A 125 -20.50 -3.80 6.46
CA LEU A 125 -20.72 -3.90 5.02
C LEU A 125 -20.74 -5.36 4.62
N PRO A 126 -21.62 -5.78 3.68
CA PRO A 126 -21.54 -7.13 3.12
C PRO A 126 -20.15 -7.44 2.55
N VAL A 127 -19.67 -8.68 2.71
CA VAL A 127 -18.32 -9.10 2.29
C VAL A 127 -18.02 -8.73 0.84
N GLN A 128 -18.92 -9.05 -0.08
CA GLN A 128 -18.78 -8.73 -1.50
C GLN A 128 -18.66 -7.22 -1.79
N ARG A 129 -19.29 -6.38 -0.95
CA ARG A 129 -19.20 -4.93 -1.03
C ARG A 129 -17.89 -4.44 -0.43
N MET A 130 -17.46 -4.99 0.70
CA MET A 130 -16.16 -4.63 1.29
C MET A 130 -15.01 -5.01 0.36
N ALA A 131 -15.12 -6.12 -0.37
CA ALA A 131 -14.12 -6.60 -1.32
C ALA A 131 -13.85 -5.60 -2.46
N ARG A 132 -14.87 -4.84 -2.90
CA ARG A 132 -14.84 -3.96 -4.09
C ARG A 132 -14.91 -2.46 -3.75
N ARG A 133 -14.79 -2.11 -2.48
CA ARG A 133 -14.89 -0.72 -2.02
C ARG A 133 -13.58 -0.33 -1.35
N SER A 134 -13.30 0.97 -1.38
CA SER A 134 -12.15 1.50 -0.66
C SER A 134 -12.29 1.20 0.82
N ILE A 135 -11.16 0.97 1.50
CA ILE A 135 -11.10 0.84 2.95
C ILE A 135 -11.78 2.04 3.65
N GLY A 136 -11.65 3.22 3.05
CA GLY A 136 -12.33 4.43 3.45
C GLY A 136 -13.87 4.36 3.45
N THR A 137 -14.48 3.54 2.58
CA THR A 137 -15.92 3.22 2.65
C THR A 137 -16.22 2.41 3.90
N GLY A 138 -15.37 1.44 4.21
CA GLY A 138 -15.46 0.63 5.44
C GLY A 138 -15.46 1.50 6.69
N ILE A 139 -14.47 2.38 6.84
CA ILE A 139 -14.42 3.26 8.02
C ILE A 139 -15.56 4.28 8.06
N SER A 140 -15.97 4.83 6.92
CA SER A 140 -17.13 5.73 6.87
C SER A 140 -18.39 5.01 7.38
N SER A 141 -18.55 3.72 7.06
CA SER A 141 -19.64 2.89 7.55
C SER A 141 -19.58 2.67 9.07
N VAL A 142 -18.39 2.40 9.64
CA VAL A 142 -18.18 2.35 11.10
C VAL A 142 -18.65 3.65 11.75
N GLN A 143 -18.19 4.78 11.24
CA GLN A 143 -18.50 6.10 11.79
C GLN A 143 -20.01 6.40 11.70
N MET A 144 -20.64 6.11 10.55
CA MET A 144 -22.08 6.28 10.38
C MET A 144 -22.89 5.39 11.33
N ALA A 145 -22.47 4.13 11.52
CA ALA A 145 -23.12 3.23 12.48
C ALA A 145 -22.98 3.75 13.91
N TYR A 146 -21.79 4.20 14.31
CA TYR A 146 -21.53 4.75 15.64
C TYR A 146 -22.38 6.00 15.93
N VAL A 147 -22.48 6.91 14.97
CA VAL A 147 -23.25 8.16 15.04
C VAL A 147 -24.75 7.86 15.10
N SER A 148 -25.23 6.96 14.22
CA SER A 148 -26.64 6.54 14.18
C SER A 148 -27.09 5.88 15.49
N GLN A 149 -26.28 4.99 16.06
CA GLN A 149 -26.57 4.33 17.34
C GLN A 149 -26.71 5.31 18.51
N ARG A 150 -26.16 6.52 18.39
CA ARG A 150 -26.23 7.58 19.42
C ARG A 150 -27.29 8.63 19.13
N GLY A 151 -28.10 8.44 18.08
CA GLY A 151 -29.17 9.36 17.71
C GLY A 151 -28.67 10.70 17.15
N TYR A 152 -27.41 10.78 16.73
CA TYR A 152 -26.87 12.01 16.14
C TYR A 152 -27.30 12.14 14.67
N PRO A 153 -27.63 13.36 14.20
CA PRO A 153 -27.97 13.60 12.81
C PRO A 153 -26.75 13.41 11.90
N ILE A 154 -26.94 12.68 10.80
CA ILE A 154 -25.91 12.48 9.78
C ILE A 154 -26.11 13.52 8.67
N PRO A 155 -25.10 14.34 8.34
CA PRO A 155 -25.21 15.28 7.23
C PRO A 155 -25.51 14.56 5.91
N TRP A 156 -26.59 14.98 5.21
CA TRP A 156 -26.88 14.48 3.86
C TRP A 156 -25.71 14.84 2.93
N LYS A 157 -25.38 16.13 2.86
CA LYS A 157 -24.26 16.67 2.08
C LYS A 157 -23.25 17.31 3.02
N LYS A 158 -21.97 17.14 2.74
CA LYS A 158 -20.90 17.86 3.45
C LYS A 158 -20.97 19.33 3.05
N SER A 159 -21.03 20.22 4.05
CA SER A 159 -21.15 21.68 3.84
C SER A 159 -19.97 22.47 4.40
N GLN A 160 -19.21 21.91 5.34
CA GLN A 160 -18.12 22.61 6.04
C GLN A 160 -16.84 21.76 5.99
N PRO A 161 -16.00 21.93 4.95
CA PRO A 161 -14.70 21.27 4.89
C PRO A 161 -13.69 21.86 5.88
N GLU A 162 -13.72 23.18 6.07
CA GLU A 162 -12.81 23.95 6.91
C GLU A 162 -13.45 25.29 7.31
N GLY A 163 -12.93 25.91 8.37
CA GLY A 163 -13.19 27.30 8.72
C GLY A 163 -12.27 28.27 7.98
N TRP A 164 -12.55 29.56 8.08
CA TRP A 164 -11.69 30.58 7.50
C TRP A 164 -10.34 30.64 8.23
N LYS A 165 -9.25 30.75 7.46
CA LYS A 165 -7.88 30.91 7.95
C LYS A 165 -7.20 32.06 7.23
N THR A 166 -6.37 32.81 7.96
CA THR A 166 -5.44 33.78 7.37
C THR A 166 -4.32 33.07 6.58
N GLY A 167 -3.63 33.78 5.69
CA GLY A 167 -2.46 33.24 5.00
C GLY A 167 -1.35 32.78 5.96
N MET A 168 -1.13 33.50 7.07
CA MET A 168 -0.17 33.10 8.10
C MET A 168 -0.59 31.80 8.80
N GLN A 169 -1.87 31.65 9.11
CA GLN A 169 -2.38 30.40 9.70
C GLN A 169 -2.21 29.22 8.75
N LEU A 170 -2.42 29.41 7.44
CA LEU A 170 -2.21 28.35 6.45
C LEU A 170 -0.74 27.88 6.41
N ILE A 171 0.23 28.79 6.50
CA ILE A 171 1.67 28.44 6.50
C ILE A 171 2.06 27.59 7.73
N VAL A 172 1.39 27.79 8.86
CA VAL A 172 1.63 27.02 10.08
C VAL A 172 0.84 25.71 10.06
N ALA A 173 -0.42 25.75 9.63
CA ALA A 173 -1.35 24.63 9.70
C ALA A 173 -1.14 23.56 8.61
N ASP A 174 -0.79 23.97 7.39
CA ASP A 174 -0.59 23.07 6.25
C ASP A 174 0.81 22.41 6.29
N ARG A 175 1.03 21.62 7.35
CA ARG A 175 2.25 20.87 7.60
C ARG A 175 1.92 19.42 7.89
N GLY A 176 2.62 18.51 7.23
CA GLY A 176 2.50 17.06 7.46
C GLY A 176 3.19 16.58 8.75
N GLY A 177 3.42 15.28 8.82
CA GLY A 177 4.22 14.67 9.90
C GLY A 177 5.66 15.19 9.92
N MET A 178 6.31 15.08 11.08
CA MET A 178 7.70 15.50 11.23
C MET A 178 8.64 14.49 10.58
N THR A 179 9.78 14.98 10.09
CA THR A 179 10.85 14.14 9.58
C THR A 179 12.19 14.75 9.97
N TYR A 180 13.01 13.97 10.66
CA TYR A 180 14.40 14.32 10.91
C TYR A 180 15.26 13.57 9.91
N MET A 181 15.87 14.30 8.97
CA MET A 181 16.61 13.71 7.85
C MET A 181 17.83 12.89 8.36
N PRO A 182 18.02 11.64 7.88
CA PRO A 182 19.21 10.87 8.21
C PRO A 182 20.40 11.42 7.43
N LYS A 183 21.62 11.28 7.96
CA LYS A 183 22.81 11.42 7.12
C LYS A 183 22.92 10.17 6.22
N PRO A 184 23.07 10.30 4.89
CA PRO A 184 23.28 9.15 4.03
C PRO A 184 24.53 8.36 4.46
N GLY A 185 24.45 7.03 4.42
CA GLY A 185 25.54 6.16 4.86
C GLY A 185 25.05 4.86 5.47
N ALA A 186 26.02 4.00 5.80
CA ALA A 186 25.81 2.72 6.46
C ALA A 186 26.07 2.84 7.97
N TYR A 187 25.22 2.19 8.76
CA TYR A 187 25.19 2.23 10.22
C TYR A 187 25.10 0.80 10.77
N GLU A 188 25.66 0.59 11.96
CA GLU A 188 25.48 -0.62 12.78
C GLU A 188 24.90 -0.23 14.14
N ASN A 189 24.44 -1.20 14.94
CA ASN A 189 23.90 -0.98 16.28
C ASN A 189 22.73 0.02 16.31
N VAL A 190 21.78 -0.15 15.39
CA VAL A 190 20.60 0.73 15.26
C VAL A 190 19.36 0.00 15.71
N VAL A 191 18.51 0.66 16.51
CA VAL A 191 17.16 0.17 16.83
C VAL A 191 16.12 1.07 16.20
N GLU A 192 15.04 0.48 15.69
CA GLU A 192 13.85 1.21 15.23
C GLU A 192 12.70 1.05 16.22
N LEU A 193 12.16 2.18 16.65
CA LEU A 193 10.95 2.28 17.45
C LEU A 193 9.81 2.84 16.58
N ASP A 194 8.61 2.28 16.71
CA ASP A 194 7.43 2.67 15.92
C ASP A 194 6.20 2.87 16.83
N PHE A 195 5.49 3.97 16.64
CA PHE A 195 4.23 4.25 17.36
C PHE A 195 3.10 3.37 16.82
N ILE A 196 2.46 2.64 17.73
CA ILE A 196 1.39 1.71 17.37
C ILE A 196 0.13 2.52 17.00
N SER A 197 -0.16 2.59 15.70
CA SER A 197 -1.34 3.30 15.18
C SER A 197 -1.39 4.76 15.65
N MET A 198 -0.26 5.47 15.57
CA MET A 198 -0.06 6.83 16.10
C MET A 198 -1.26 7.76 15.87
N TYR A 199 -1.72 7.93 14.62
CA TYR A 199 -2.79 8.88 14.30
C TYR A 199 -4.16 8.52 14.89
N PRO A 200 -4.66 7.27 14.75
CA PRO A 200 -5.83 6.82 15.52
C PRO A 200 -5.68 6.98 17.03
N SER A 201 -4.51 6.69 17.59
CA SER A 201 -4.23 6.86 19.02
C SER A 201 -4.30 8.35 19.42
N ILE A 202 -3.78 9.25 18.58
CA ILE A 202 -3.95 10.70 18.77
C ILE A 202 -5.43 11.11 18.76
N MET A 203 -6.20 10.64 17.77
CA MET A 203 -7.63 10.94 17.69
C MET A 203 -8.39 10.50 18.94
N THR A 204 -8.04 9.34 19.49
CA THR A 204 -8.70 8.79 20.66
C THR A 204 -8.22 9.43 21.96
N ASN A 205 -6.92 9.53 22.20
CA ASN A 205 -6.37 10.02 23.48
C ASN A 205 -6.54 11.53 23.62
N PHE A 206 -6.34 12.30 22.55
CA PHE A 206 -6.52 13.77 22.54
C PHE A 206 -7.89 14.22 22.05
N ASN A 207 -8.88 13.32 21.92
CA ASN A 207 -10.26 13.63 21.57
C ASN A 207 -10.44 14.46 20.27
N ILE A 208 -9.63 14.20 19.25
CA ILE A 208 -9.65 14.93 17.98
C ILE A 208 -10.75 14.38 17.05
N SER A 209 -11.76 15.22 16.80
CA SER A 209 -12.92 14.94 15.94
C SER A 209 -13.44 16.27 15.36
N PRO A 210 -14.09 16.29 14.19
CA PRO A 210 -14.59 17.53 13.57
C PRO A 210 -15.37 18.45 14.49
N GLU A 211 -16.23 17.89 15.34
CA GLU A 211 -17.13 18.61 16.23
C GLU A 211 -16.56 18.88 17.63
N THR A 212 -15.37 18.36 17.93
CA THR A 212 -14.65 18.66 19.18
C THR A 212 -13.66 19.80 19.00
N ILE A 213 -13.18 20.04 17.77
CA ILE A 213 -12.30 21.17 17.43
C ILE A 213 -13.07 22.49 17.38
N ASP A 214 -12.58 23.46 18.15
CA ASP A 214 -13.14 24.80 18.31
C ASP A 214 -14.64 24.81 18.60
N CYS A 215 -15.08 23.85 19.40
CA CYS A 215 -16.48 23.72 19.77
C CYS A 215 -16.95 24.91 20.63
N ALA A 216 -18.20 25.35 20.41
CA ALA A 216 -18.79 26.46 21.15
C ALA A 216 -18.98 26.18 22.65
N CYS A 217 -19.05 24.91 23.07
CA CYS A 217 -19.30 24.55 24.47
C CYS A 217 -18.07 24.70 25.37
N CYS A 218 -16.86 24.86 24.80
CA CYS A 218 -15.60 24.95 25.53
C CYS A 218 -14.78 26.18 25.06
N PRO A 219 -15.27 27.42 25.26
CA PRO A 219 -14.55 28.63 24.85
C PRO A 219 -13.19 28.78 25.55
N ASP A 220 -13.12 28.31 26.80
CA ASP A 220 -11.96 28.39 27.70
C ASP A 220 -11.33 27.02 27.96
N ALA A 221 -11.39 26.08 26.99
CA ALA A 221 -10.77 24.77 27.15
C ALA A 221 -9.30 24.95 27.61
N LYS A 222 -8.76 24.07 28.45
CA LYS A 222 -7.37 24.20 28.91
C LYS A 222 -6.41 23.67 27.86
N TYR A 223 -6.76 22.53 27.25
CA TYR A 223 -5.94 21.96 26.20
C TYR A 223 -6.05 22.77 24.90
N ARG A 224 -4.90 22.99 24.27
CA ARG A 224 -4.74 23.66 22.98
C ARG A 224 -3.85 22.77 22.12
N VAL A 225 -4.25 22.59 20.87
CA VAL A 225 -3.42 21.88 19.89
C VAL A 225 -2.08 22.62 19.75
N PRO A 226 -0.93 21.93 19.88
CA PRO A 226 0.39 22.54 19.72
C PRO A 226 0.52 23.27 18.38
N GLU A 227 1.28 24.36 18.35
CA GLU A 227 1.49 25.27 17.19
C GLU A 227 0.24 26.00 16.66
N LEU A 228 -0.95 25.38 16.70
CA LEU A 228 -2.17 25.85 16.04
C LEU A 228 -3.14 26.56 16.98
N GLY A 229 -3.10 26.23 18.27
CA GLY A 229 -3.94 26.86 19.28
C GLY A 229 -5.43 26.47 19.19
N TYR A 230 -5.80 25.49 18.37
CA TYR A 230 -7.18 25.00 18.31
C TYR A 230 -7.62 24.43 19.65
N ARG A 231 -8.86 24.73 20.03
CA ARG A 231 -9.44 24.23 21.28
C ARG A 231 -10.01 22.84 21.06
N VAL A 232 -9.78 21.95 22.01
CA VAL A 232 -10.38 20.62 21.99
C VAL A 232 -11.47 20.54 23.06
N CYS A 233 -12.59 19.91 22.72
CA CYS A 233 -13.69 19.72 23.64
C CYS A 233 -13.31 18.86 24.85
N GLU A 234 -13.58 19.38 26.05
CA GLU A 234 -13.36 18.69 27.34
C GLU A 234 -14.66 18.13 27.94
N LYS A 235 -15.82 18.44 27.33
CA LYS A 235 -17.15 18.08 27.86
C LYS A 235 -17.76 16.82 27.26
N ARG A 236 -17.32 16.43 26.06
CA ARG A 236 -17.87 15.27 25.33
C ARG A 236 -16.81 14.57 24.52
N LYS A 237 -16.95 13.24 24.38
CA LYS A 237 -16.13 12.45 23.47
C LYS A 237 -16.57 12.67 22.03
N GLY A 238 -15.61 12.89 21.14
CA GLY A 238 -15.84 13.04 19.71
C GLY A 238 -16.41 11.78 19.07
N MET A 239 -17.23 11.94 18.03
CA MET A 239 -17.84 10.88 17.25
C MET A 239 -16.78 10.04 16.55
N ILE A 240 -15.78 10.68 15.94
CA ILE A 240 -14.68 9.98 15.27
C ILE A 240 -13.82 9.28 16.31
N SER A 241 -13.35 10.02 17.32
CA SER A 241 -12.59 9.46 18.44
C SER A 241 -13.28 8.23 19.04
N GLY A 242 -14.57 8.33 19.37
CA GLY A 242 -15.32 7.22 19.95
C GLY A 242 -15.52 6.03 19.01
N SER A 243 -15.69 6.28 17.70
CA SER A 243 -15.85 5.20 16.71
C SER A 243 -14.61 4.33 16.51
N LEU A 244 -13.42 4.82 16.87
CA LEU A 244 -12.15 4.11 16.67
C LEU A 244 -11.74 3.25 17.87
N ILE A 245 -12.25 3.53 19.07
CA ILE A 245 -11.85 2.85 20.33
C ILE A 245 -11.96 1.33 20.18
N ALA A 246 -13.13 0.83 19.80
CA ALA A 246 -13.36 -0.62 19.68
C ALA A 246 -12.46 -1.27 18.62
N ILE A 247 -12.09 -0.54 17.56
CA ILE A 247 -11.20 -1.06 16.51
C ILE A 247 -9.76 -1.13 17.02
N LEU A 248 -9.32 -0.11 17.77
CA LEU A 248 -7.99 -0.07 18.38
C LEU A 248 -7.82 -1.17 19.42
N GLU A 249 -8.77 -1.30 20.35
CA GLU A 249 -8.77 -2.35 21.37
C GLU A 249 -8.71 -3.75 20.75
N LYS A 250 -9.57 -4.01 19.76
CA LYS A 250 -9.60 -5.28 19.04
C LYS A 250 -8.29 -5.56 18.29
N ARG A 251 -7.67 -4.53 17.72
CA ARG A 251 -6.36 -4.65 17.07
C ARG A 251 -5.25 -4.99 18.08
N ILE A 252 -5.26 -4.36 19.26
CA ILE A 252 -4.31 -4.66 20.33
C ILE A 252 -4.47 -6.12 20.78
N GLU A 253 -5.70 -6.56 21.00
CA GLU A 253 -6.02 -7.95 21.36
C GLU A 253 -5.48 -8.94 20.31
N TYR A 254 -5.71 -8.68 19.01
CA TYR A 254 -5.20 -9.53 17.94
C TYR A 254 -3.67 -9.52 17.84
N LYS A 255 -2.99 -8.39 18.08
CA LYS A 255 -1.52 -8.39 18.16
C LYS A 255 -1.01 -9.23 19.33
N GLN A 256 -1.67 -9.18 20.49
CA GLN A 256 -1.31 -9.99 21.66
C GLN A 256 -1.51 -11.49 21.36
N LYS A 257 -2.66 -11.86 20.81
CA LYS A 257 -2.95 -13.25 20.40
C LYS A 257 -2.00 -13.76 19.32
N MET A 258 -1.64 -12.92 18.35
CA MET A 258 -0.64 -13.24 17.34
C MET A 258 0.73 -13.54 17.97
N ARG A 259 1.19 -12.73 18.94
CA ARG A 259 2.47 -12.96 19.63
C ARG A 259 2.45 -14.22 20.50
N ALA A 260 1.30 -14.57 21.08
CA ALA A 260 1.14 -15.75 21.92
C ALA A 260 0.87 -17.05 21.13
N ALA A 261 0.56 -16.95 19.83
CA ALA A 261 0.20 -18.09 19.00
C ALA A 261 1.39 -19.03 18.80
N LYS A 262 1.18 -20.32 19.11
CA LYS A 262 2.16 -21.40 18.88
C LYS A 262 1.91 -22.13 17.56
N ASP A 263 0.64 -22.23 17.15
CA ASP A 263 0.25 -22.81 15.87
C ASP A 263 0.47 -21.79 14.72
N PRO A 264 1.23 -22.14 13.66
CA PRO A 264 1.38 -21.29 12.49
C PRO A 264 0.06 -20.83 11.86
N ARG A 265 -1.00 -21.65 11.91
CA ARG A 265 -2.31 -21.25 11.34
C ARG A 265 -2.97 -20.17 12.16
N GLU A 266 -2.97 -20.30 13.49
CA GLU A 266 -3.45 -19.24 14.39
C GLU A 266 -2.64 -17.96 14.25
N TYR A 267 -1.30 -18.07 14.20
CA TYR A 267 -0.43 -16.92 13.98
C TYR A 267 -0.81 -16.19 12.68
N LYS A 268 -0.93 -16.93 11.57
CA LYS A 268 -1.32 -16.38 10.26
C LYS A 268 -2.69 -15.70 10.33
N ARG A 269 -3.67 -16.35 10.96
CA ARG A 269 -5.02 -15.78 11.14
C ARG A 269 -4.99 -14.47 11.92
N TYR A 270 -4.36 -14.42 13.09
CA TYR A 270 -4.31 -13.18 13.88
C TYR A 270 -3.49 -12.07 13.20
N LYS A 271 -2.43 -12.44 12.47
CA LYS A 271 -1.69 -11.51 11.60
C LYS A 271 -2.60 -10.87 10.57
N ASN A 272 -3.41 -11.68 9.87
CA ASN A 272 -4.37 -11.24 8.88
C ASN A 272 -5.46 -10.33 9.47
N LEU A 273 -6.06 -10.74 10.59
CA LEU A 273 -7.07 -9.96 11.30
C LEU A 273 -6.54 -8.59 11.75
N GLN A 274 -5.37 -8.51 12.38
CA GLN A 274 -4.81 -7.22 12.80
C GLN A 274 -4.39 -6.35 11.62
N THR A 275 -3.98 -6.95 10.49
CA THR A 275 -3.63 -6.21 9.26
C THR A 275 -4.85 -5.53 8.66
N ALA A 276 -6.00 -6.22 8.60
CA ALA A 276 -7.24 -5.62 8.13
C ALA A 276 -7.68 -4.42 8.99
N LEU A 277 -7.57 -4.54 10.32
CA LEU A 277 -7.89 -3.43 11.24
C LEU A 277 -6.88 -2.28 11.11
N LYS A 278 -5.58 -2.58 10.91
CA LYS A 278 -4.54 -1.56 10.62
C LYS A 278 -4.94 -0.73 9.39
N TRP A 279 -5.38 -1.39 8.32
CA TRP A 279 -5.81 -0.71 7.10
C TRP A 279 -7.05 0.17 7.33
N LEU A 280 -8.06 -0.30 8.06
CA LEU A 280 -9.23 0.53 8.41
C LEU A 280 -8.82 1.77 9.20
N LEU A 281 -7.94 1.61 10.17
CA LEU A 281 -7.46 2.68 11.04
C LEU A 281 -6.63 3.72 10.28
N VAL A 282 -5.69 3.31 9.41
CA VAL A 282 -4.82 4.25 8.68
C VAL A 282 -5.61 5.18 7.75
N CYS A 283 -6.72 4.68 7.20
CA CYS A 283 -7.60 5.47 6.34
C CYS A 283 -8.35 6.59 7.07
N CYS A 284 -8.56 6.49 8.39
CA CYS A 284 -9.29 7.50 9.18
C CYS A 284 -8.64 8.88 9.06
N PHE A 285 -7.31 8.92 9.17
CA PHE A 285 -6.53 10.15 9.14
C PHE A 285 -6.67 10.88 7.80
N GLY A 286 -6.46 10.16 6.69
CA GLY A 286 -6.60 10.73 5.36
C GLY A 286 -8.03 11.18 5.06
N TYR A 287 -9.03 10.57 5.68
CA TYR A 287 -10.44 10.94 5.50
C TYR A 287 -10.81 12.24 6.21
N LEU A 288 -10.13 12.59 7.31
CA LEU A 288 -10.34 13.89 7.94
C LEU A 288 -9.93 15.04 7.01
N GLY A 289 -8.82 14.87 6.28
CA GLY A 289 -8.35 15.81 5.25
C GLY A 289 -9.11 15.73 3.92
N TYR A 290 -10.00 14.74 3.74
CA TYR A 290 -10.69 14.56 2.47
C TYR A 290 -11.91 15.48 2.33
N LYS A 291 -11.87 16.32 1.29
CA LYS A 291 -12.95 17.28 1.01
C LYS A 291 -14.34 16.67 0.86
N ASN A 292 -14.48 15.39 0.48
CA ASN A 292 -15.81 14.75 0.34
C ASN A 292 -16.14 13.77 1.47
N ALA A 293 -15.26 13.57 2.46
CA ALA A 293 -15.60 12.73 3.61
C ALA A 293 -16.71 13.37 4.44
N ARG A 294 -17.76 12.60 4.77
CA ARG A 294 -18.94 13.09 5.50
C ARG A 294 -18.58 13.73 6.84
N PHE A 295 -17.68 13.10 7.57
CA PHE A 295 -17.15 13.56 8.86
C PHE A 295 -15.71 14.07 8.73
N GLY A 296 -15.30 14.56 7.55
CA GLY A 296 -13.97 15.16 7.39
C GLY A 296 -13.98 16.64 7.76
N ARG A 297 -12.94 17.11 8.43
CA ARG A 297 -12.71 18.54 8.71
C ARG A 297 -11.21 18.81 8.73
N ILE A 298 -10.76 19.79 7.96
CA ILE A 298 -9.32 20.08 7.79
C ILE A 298 -8.66 20.42 9.13
N GLU A 299 -9.32 21.19 10.01
CA GLU A 299 -8.74 21.52 11.32
C GLU A 299 -8.45 20.28 12.18
N ALA A 300 -9.29 19.24 12.08
CA ALA A 300 -9.04 18.00 12.80
C ALA A 300 -7.85 17.23 12.21
N HIS A 301 -7.66 17.27 10.88
CA HIS A 301 -6.50 16.69 10.21
C HIS A 301 -5.21 17.42 10.60
N GLU A 302 -5.21 18.75 10.53
CA GLU A 302 -4.09 19.61 10.94
C GLU A 302 -3.73 19.40 12.41
N SER A 303 -4.73 19.24 13.28
CA SER A 303 -4.53 18.96 14.71
C SER A 303 -3.78 17.65 14.95
N ILE A 304 -4.11 16.60 14.20
CA ILE A 304 -3.42 15.31 14.33
C ILE A 304 -1.97 15.45 13.87
N CYS A 305 -1.73 16.13 12.75
CA CYS A 305 -0.38 16.40 12.28
C CYS A 305 0.42 17.17 13.33
N ALA A 306 -0.12 18.26 13.88
CA ALA A 306 0.56 19.07 14.89
C ALA A 306 0.88 18.28 16.17
N ILE A 307 -0.07 17.52 16.70
CA ILE A 307 0.16 16.65 17.86
C ILE A 307 1.21 15.58 17.52
N SER A 308 1.19 15.00 16.31
CA SER A 308 2.20 14.01 15.92
C SER A 308 3.62 14.58 15.89
N ARG A 309 3.79 15.84 15.45
CA ARG A 309 5.08 16.53 15.48
C ARG A 309 5.53 16.78 16.91
N GLU A 310 4.64 17.27 17.76
CA GLU A 310 4.90 17.46 19.20
C GLU A 310 5.35 16.17 19.88
N MET A 311 4.65 15.05 19.63
CA MET A 311 5.02 13.76 20.24
C MET A 311 6.39 13.27 19.77
N LEU A 312 6.72 13.43 18.48
CA LEU A 312 8.06 13.11 17.99
C LEU A 312 9.15 14.02 18.57
N LEU A 313 8.86 15.30 18.81
CA LEU A 313 9.78 16.23 19.46
C LEU A 313 10.07 15.76 20.90
N ARG A 314 9.03 15.48 21.68
CA ARG A 314 9.18 14.96 23.06
C ARG A 314 9.92 13.64 23.12
N THR A 315 9.61 12.72 22.20
CA THR A 315 10.34 11.45 22.08
C THR A 315 11.81 11.70 21.84
N ARG A 316 12.16 12.63 20.96
CA ARG A 316 13.56 12.97 20.69
C ARG A 316 14.23 13.58 21.91
N GLU A 317 13.61 14.55 22.57
CA GLU A 317 14.17 15.19 23.77
C GLU A 317 14.45 14.15 24.85
N LEU A 318 13.51 13.24 25.10
CA LEU A 318 13.68 12.14 26.05
C LEU A 318 14.78 11.15 25.62
N CYS A 319 14.90 10.83 24.32
CA CYS A 319 16.01 10.02 23.83
C CYS A 319 17.36 10.68 24.10
N GLU A 320 17.49 11.98 23.80
CA GLU A 320 18.73 12.74 24.03
C GLU A 320 19.07 12.84 25.52
N GLU A 321 18.08 13.04 26.40
CA GLU A 321 18.25 13.02 27.87
C GLU A 321 18.73 11.68 28.43
N LYS A 322 18.45 10.58 27.72
CA LYS A 322 18.81 9.20 28.09
C LYS A 322 20.05 8.70 27.34
N ASP A 323 20.81 9.61 26.73
CA ASP A 323 22.03 9.33 25.96
C ASP A 323 21.83 8.45 24.70
N PHE A 324 20.59 8.38 24.19
CA PHE A 324 20.29 7.77 22.90
C PHE A 324 20.42 8.79 21.77
N SER A 325 21.23 8.47 20.76
CA SER A 325 21.42 9.35 19.60
C SER A 325 20.37 9.06 18.53
N VAL A 326 19.53 10.05 18.21
CA VAL A 326 18.52 9.93 17.15
C VAL A 326 19.17 10.09 15.78
N ILE A 327 19.18 9.02 14.97
CA ILE A 327 19.75 9.01 13.61
C ILE A 327 18.73 9.53 12.60
N HIS A 328 17.48 9.11 12.73
CA HIS A 328 16.41 9.39 11.80
C HIS A 328 15.07 9.43 12.53
N SER A 329 14.14 10.26 12.06
CA SER A 329 12.72 10.10 12.38
C SER A 329 11.88 10.31 11.13
N LEU A 330 10.84 9.50 10.97
CA LEU A 330 9.93 9.56 9.84
C LEU A 330 8.51 9.32 10.32
N VAL A 331 7.75 10.41 10.47
CA VAL A 331 6.31 10.38 10.80
C VAL A 331 5.98 9.75 12.15
N ASP A 332 5.94 8.43 12.24
CA ASP A 332 5.54 7.65 13.42
C ASP A 332 6.66 6.73 13.94
N CYS A 333 7.84 6.78 13.33
CA CYS A 333 8.98 5.97 13.73
C CYS A 333 10.27 6.79 13.95
N VAL A 334 11.14 6.26 14.81
CA VAL A 334 12.45 6.82 15.16
C VAL A 334 13.53 5.74 15.12
N TRP A 335 14.70 6.08 14.59
CA TRP A 335 15.89 5.22 14.60
C TRP A 335 16.90 5.78 15.56
N LEU A 336 17.35 4.95 16.48
CA LEU A 336 18.31 5.31 17.52
C LEU A 336 19.59 4.52 17.33
N HIS A 337 20.73 5.19 17.47
CA HIS A 337 22.00 4.52 17.64
C HIS A 337 22.13 4.07 19.09
N LEU A 338 22.42 2.78 19.32
CA LEU A 338 22.46 2.22 20.65
C LEU A 338 23.63 2.72 21.49
N ASN A 339 24.76 3.13 20.91
CA ASN A 339 25.92 3.67 21.67
C ASN A 339 26.39 2.78 22.85
N GLY A 340 26.14 1.46 22.81
CA GLY A 340 26.45 0.53 23.91
C GLY A 340 25.30 0.29 24.90
N GLN A 341 24.15 0.92 24.71
CA GLN A 341 22.91 0.66 25.45
C GLN A 341 22.39 -0.76 25.20
N THR A 342 21.84 -1.36 26.24
CA THR A 342 21.28 -2.71 26.26
C THR A 342 19.82 -2.73 25.79
N HIS A 343 19.31 -3.92 25.44
CA HIS A 343 17.91 -4.08 25.04
C HIS A 343 16.93 -3.74 26.19
N ASP A 344 17.32 -4.00 27.44
CA ASP A 344 16.50 -3.66 28.62
C ASP A 344 16.39 -2.14 28.81
N GLU A 345 17.44 -1.38 28.50
CA GLU A 345 17.42 0.08 28.53
C GLU A 345 16.52 0.66 27.44
N VAL A 346 16.49 0.05 26.25
CA VAL A 346 15.56 0.42 25.17
C VAL A 346 14.10 0.11 25.57
N ASP A 347 13.85 -1.02 26.23
CA ASP A 347 12.52 -1.35 26.74
C ASP A 347 12.06 -0.36 27.81
N SER A 348 12.96 0.09 28.68
CA SER A 348 12.67 1.15 29.66
C SER A 348 12.34 2.46 28.97
N LEU A 349 13.14 2.86 27.96
CA LEU A 349 12.91 4.06 27.17
C LEU A 349 11.52 4.03 26.50
N CYS A 350 11.10 2.89 25.94
CA CYS A 350 9.76 2.77 25.35
C CYS A 350 8.64 3.05 26.36
N ARG A 351 8.76 2.55 27.59
CA ARG A 351 7.77 2.80 28.67
C ARG A 351 7.74 4.26 29.08
N GLU A 352 8.90 4.91 29.12
CA GLU A 352 9.01 6.33 29.45
C GLU A 352 8.41 7.20 28.33
N ILE A 353 8.70 6.89 27.06
CA ILE A 353 8.10 7.58 25.90
C ILE A 353 6.58 7.41 25.90
N GLU A 354 6.06 6.20 26.13
CA GLU A 354 4.62 5.95 26.16
C GLU A 354 3.94 6.76 27.27
N LYS A 355 4.57 6.88 28.44
CA LYS A 355 4.08 7.68 29.56
C LYS A 355 4.12 9.19 29.27
N GLU A 356 5.15 9.68 28.59
CA GLU A 356 5.31 11.11 28.28
C GLU A 356 4.40 11.58 27.14
N THR A 357 4.14 10.70 26.17
CA THR A 357 3.38 11.02 24.95
C THR A 357 1.91 10.61 25.01
N ASP A 358 1.52 9.79 25.99
CA ASP A 358 0.25 9.07 26.03
C ASP A 358 0.01 8.21 24.77
N LEU A 359 1.05 7.85 24.01
CA LEU A 359 0.95 7.07 22.78
C LEU A 359 1.74 5.77 22.89
N PRO A 360 1.13 4.60 22.59
CA PRO A 360 1.86 3.34 22.63
C PRO A 360 2.97 3.31 21.58
N ILE A 361 4.20 3.04 22.00
CA ILE A 361 5.37 2.85 21.15
C ILE A 361 5.95 1.46 21.39
N GLY A 362 6.58 0.87 20.39
CA GLY A 362 7.27 -0.40 20.56
C GLY A 362 8.46 -0.56 19.64
N ILE A 363 9.29 -1.54 19.97
CA ILE A 363 10.43 -1.94 19.15
C ILE A 363 9.91 -2.66 17.91
N GLU A 364 10.27 -2.14 16.74
CA GLU A 364 10.03 -2.78 15.46
C GLU A 364 11.14 -3.78 15.14
N GLY A 365 12.40 -3.42 15.45
CA GLY A 365 13.52 -4.37 15.37
C GLY A 365 14.89 -3.72 15.60
N TYR A 366 15.88 -4.58 15.87
CA TYR A 366 17.29 -4.25 16.00
C TYR A 366 18.02 -4.58 14.70
N TYR A 367 18.76 -3.63 14.14
CA TYR A 367 19.50 -3.78 12.89
C TYR A 367 20.94 -4.19 13.16
N SER A 368 21.36 -5.29 12.53
CA SER A 368 22.78 -5.61 12.42
C SER A 368 23.49 -4.57 11.54
N TRP A 369 22.83 -4.14 10.48
CA TRP A 369 23.27 -3.00 9.67
C TRP A 369 22.08 -2.33 8.96
N LEU A 370 22.19 -1.03 8.73
CA LEU A 370 21.17 -0.19 8.09
C LEU A 370 21.83 0.85 7.20
N VAL A 371 21.28 1.07 6.01
CA VAL A 371 21.80 2.00 5.02
C VAL A 371 20.74 3.03 4.65
N PHE A 372 21.04 4.30 4.91
CA PHE A 372 20.23 5.44 4.46
C PHE A 372 20.77 5.98 3.15
N LEU A 373 19.86 6.19 2.18
CA LEU A 373 20.23 6.53 0.81
C LEU A 373 20.08 8.02 0.51
N PRO A 374 20.97 8.58 -0.33
CA PRO A 374 20.82 9.94 -0.83
C PRO A 374 19.71 10.02 -1.89
N SER A 375 19.43 11.23 -2.37
CA SER A 375 18.54 11.47 -3.52
C SER A 375 19.19 11.01 -4.81
N THR A 376 18.38 10.49 -5.74
CA THR A 376 18.84 10.09 -7.07
C THR A 376 19.31 11.24 -7.93
N ARG A 377 18.96 12.49 -7.58
CA ARG A 377 19.32 13.71 -8.32
C ARG A 377 20.38 14.56 -7.65
N HIS A 378 20.46 14.50 -6.32
CA HIS A 378 21.33 15.34 -5.51
C HIS A 378 21.91 14.49 -4.38
N GLU A 379 23.18 14.13 -4.51
CA GLU A 379 23.79 13.12 -3.66
C GLU A 379 23.99 13.60 -2.21
N ASP A 380 24.06 14.91 -2.00
CA ASP A 380 24.15 15.52 -0.67
C ASP A 380 22.80 15.61 0.05
N LEU A 381 21.69 15.39 -0.67
CA LEU A 381 20.35 15.48 -0.10
C LEU A 381 19.85 14.10 0.31
N PRO A 382 19.53 13.86 1.60
CA PRO A 382 18.94 12.61 2.03
C PRO A 382 17.49 12.48 1.56
N VAL A 383 17.03 11.24 1.40
CA VAL A 383 15.61 10.94 1.17
C VAL A 383 15.08 10.10 2.32
N PRO A 384 14.12 10.61 3.12
CA PRO A 384 13.66 9.94 4.34
C PRO A 384 13.20 8.50 4.12
N ALA A 385 12.42 8.27 3.06
CA ALA A 385 11.82 6.97 2.77
C ALA A 385 12.67 6.10 1.83
N ARG A 386 13.98 6.33 1.73
CA ARG A 386 14.92 5.49 0.98
C ARG A 386 15.98 4.90 1.90
N TYR A 387 15.80 3.65 2.28
CA TYR A 387 16.74 2.90 3.11
C TYR A 387 16.57 1.40 2.92
N TYR A 388 17.59 0.65 3.29
CA TYR A 388 17.51 -0.81 3.42
C TYR A 388 18.43 -1.29 4.53
N GLY A 389 18.08 -2.38 5.21
CA GLY A 389 18.82 -2.89 6.35
C GLY A 389 18.46 -4.32 6.68
N ARG A 390 19.31 -4.95 7.47
CA ARG A 390 19.14 -6.31 7.99
C ARG A 390 18.93 -6.25 9.50
N PHE A 391 17.86 -6.88 9.96
CA PHE A 391 17.63 -7.09 11.38
C PHE A 391 18.57 -8.16 11.95
N GLU A 392 18.76 -8.19 13.26
CA GLU A 392 19.60 -9.19 13.93
C GLU A 392 19.15 -10.63 13.65
N ASP A 393 17.84 -10.85 13.48
CA ASP A 393 17.24 -12.14 13.12
C ASP A 393 17.51 -12.58 11.66
N GLY A 394 18.15 -11.73 10.86
CA GLY A 394 18.48 -11.97 9.46
C GLY A 394 17.44 -11.53 8.45
N SER A 395 16.26 -11.10 8.89
CA SER A 395 15.25 -10.56 8.00
C SER A 395 15.63 -9.17 7.48
N LEU A 396 15.23 -8.88 6.24
CA LEU A 396 15.52 -7.61 5.59
C LEU A 396 14.32 -6.67 5.64
N LYS A 397 14.62 -5.38 5.84
CA LYS A 397 13.64 -4.30 5.68
C LYS A 397 14.18 -3.26 4.71
N TYR A 398 13.37 -2.90 3.73
CA TYR A 398 13.75 -1.93 2.70
C TYR A 398 12.56 -1.08 2.22
N ARG A 399 12.85 0.18 1.94
CA ARG A 399 11.90 1.21 1.48
C ARG A 399 12.54 2.05 0.37
N GLY A 400 11.74 2.37 -0.65
CA GLY A 400 12.11 3.35 -1.67
C GLY A 400 13.25 2.93 -2.63
N ILE A 401 13.57 1.64 -2.69
CA ILE A 401 14.54 1.05 -3.64
C ILE A 401 13.83 0.32 -4.80
N GLU A 402 14.58 -0.02 -5.85
CA GLU A 402 14.09 -0.49 -7.15
C GLU A 402 13.21 -1.75 -7.09
N ILE A 403 13.50 -2.71 -6.20
CA ILE A 403 12.74 -3.95 -6.01
C ILE A 403 11.28 -3.68 -5.59
N ARG A 404 11.02 -2.55 -4.93
CA ARG A 404 9.68 -2.12 -4.50
C ARG A 404 8.97 -1.22 -5.50
N ARG A 405 9.66 -0.83 -6.57
CA ARG A 405 9.15 0.11 -7.56
C ARG A 405 8.48 -0.66 -8.69
N GLY A 406 7.14 -0.67 -8.69
CA GLY A 406 6.36 -1.30 -9.76
C GLY A 406 6.50 -0.67 -11.15
N ASP A 407 7.38 0.31 -11.31
CA ASP A 407 7.73 0.93 -12.59
C ASP A 407 9.08 0.48 -13.14
N GLN A 408 9.78 -0.41 -12.43
CA GLN A 408 11.01 -1.09 -12.84
C GLN A 408 10.70 -2.39 -13.58
N ALA A 409 11.62 -2.82 -14.44
CA ALA A 409 11.53 -4.13 -15.10
C ALA A 409 11.69 -5.26 -14.06
N PRO A 410 10.88 -6.34 -14.13
CA PRO A 410 11.00 -7.48 -13.23
C PRO A 410 12.42 -8.05 -13.14
N PHE A 411 13.15 -8.12 -14.25
CA PHE A 411 14.56 -8.53 -14.29
C PHE A 411 15.44 -7.76 -13.30
N VAL A 412 15.30 -6.43 -13.27
CA VAL A 412 16.08 -5.58 -12.35
C VAL A 412 15.69 -5.83 -10.89
N GLN A 413 14.40 -6.09 -10.64
CA GLN A 413 13.92 -6.43 -9.31
C GLN A 413 14.43 -7.79 -8.85
N ILE A 414 14.48 -8.78 -9.76
CA ILE A 414 15.02 -10.12 -9.51
C ILE A 414 16.50 -10.02 -9.12
N VAL A 415 17.32 -9.36 -9.95
CA VAL A 415 18.75 -9.20 -9.68
C VAL A 415 19.01 -8.43 -8.39
N GLN A 416 18.27 -7.33 -8.15
CA GLN A 416 18.39 -6.60 -6.88
C GLN A 416 17.95 -7.46 -5.67
N GLY A 417 16.98 -8.36 -5.86
CA GLY A 417 16.55 -9.34 -4.87
C GLY A 417 17.63 -10.36 -4.56
N GLU A 418 18.26 -10.96 -5.58
CA GLU A 418 19.37 -11.90 -5.41
C GLU A 418 20.55 -11.27 -4.67
N MET A 419 20.87 -10.00 -4.98
CA MET A 419 21.86 -9.22 -4.24
C MET A 419 21.47 -9.04 -2.76
N LEU A 420 20.22 -8.64 -2.49
CA LEU A 420 19.72 -8.51 -1.13
C LEU A 420 19.75 -9.83 -0.37
N ASP A 421 19.36 -10.93 -1.00
CA ASP A 421 19.41 -12.27 -0.41
C ASP A 421 20.85 -12.68 -0.07
N MET A 422 21.83 -12.31 -0.90
CA MET A 422 23.24 -12.48 -0.58
C MET A 422 23.65 -11.62 0.63
N LEU A 423 23.34 -10.32 0.60
CA LEU A 423 23.65 -9.38 1.69
C LEU A 423 23.01 -9.79 3.02
N SER A 424 21.81 -10.39 3.00
CA SER A 424 21.12 -10.85 4.22
C SER A 424 21.89 -11.91 5.01
N LYS A 425 22.89 -12.57 4.40
CA LYS A 425 23.75 -13.56 5.06
C LYS A 425 24.87 -12.91 5.87
N ALA A 426 25.18 -11.63 5.64
CA ALA A 426 26.21 -10.91 6.35
C ALA A 426 25.66 -10.27 7.64
N ALA A 427 26.19 -10.67 8.80
CA ALA A 427 25.77 -10.15 10.10
C ALA A 427 26.46 -8.81 10.49
N SER A 428 27.33 -8.27 9.65
CA SER A 428 28.01 -6.98 9.87
C SER A 428 28.37 -6.32 8.53
N LEU A 429 28.65 -5.01 8.54
CA LEU A 429 29.13 -4.29 7.36
C LEU A 429 30.49 -4.82 6.88
N SER A 430 31.35 -5.27 7.78
CA SER A 430 32.62 -5.91 7.41
C SER A 430 32.40 -7.23 6.66
N ALA A 431 31.40 -8.03 7.09
CA ALA A 431 31.02 -9.25 6.38
C ALA A 431 30.38 -8.93 5.02
N VAL A 432 29.60 -7.84 4.91
CA VAL A 432 29.10 -7.36 3.62
C VAL A 432 30.28 -7.01 2.70
N GLN A 433 31.28 -6.28 3.21
CA GLN A 433 32.45 -5.89 2.42
C GLN A 433 33.25 -7.10 1.92
N ALA A 434 33.30 -8.19 2.69
CA ALA A 434 33.96 -9.43 2.29
C ALA A 434 33.25 -10.15 1.12
N MET A 435 31.97 -9.87 0.86
CA MET A 435 31.18 -10.45 -0.25
C MET A 435 31.40 -9.73 -1.59
N GLU A 436 32.33 -8.78 -1.68
CA GLU A 436 32.63 -8.06 -2.93
C GLU A 436 32.88 -8.99 -4.14
N PRO A 437 33.67 -10.07 -4.04
CA PRO A 437 33.91 -10.96 -5.17
C PRO A 437 32.64 -11.64 -5.69
N GLU A 438 31.82 -12.18 -4.80
CA GLU A 438 30.56 -12.88 -5.14
C GLU A 438 29.54 -11.91 -5.75
N LEU A 439 29.42 -10.70 -5.20
CA LEU A 439 28.56 -9.65 -5.75
C LEU A 439 29.00 -9.26 -7.16
N ARG A 440 30.30 -9.16 -7.42
CA ARG A 440 30.81 -8.85 -8.78
C ARG A 440 30.46 -9.93 -9.79
N VAL A 441 30.59 -11.20 -9.42
CA VAL A 441 30.22 -12.32 -10.30
C VAL A 441 28.74 -12.25 -10.65
N LEU A 442 27.86 -12.12 -9.64
CA LEU A 442 26.41 -12.01 -9.85
C LEU A 442 26.04 -10.86 -10.79
N ILE A 443 26.64 -9.69 -10.57
CA ILE A 443 26.39 -8.50 -11.38
C ILE A 443 26.87 -8.69 -12.82
N GLN A 444 28.05 -9.29 -13.02
CA GLN A 444 28.60 -9.56 -14.35
C GLN A 444 27.74 -10.59 -15.10
N GLU A 445 27.27 -11.64 -14.43
CA GLU A 445 26.36 -12.62 -15.02
C GLU A 445 25.03 -11.98 -15.44
N ALA A 446 24.47 -11.11 -14.60
CA ALA A 446 23.26 -10.37 -14.92
C ALA A 446 23.46 -9.42 -16.12
N ASP A 447 24.57 -8.69 -16.17
CA ASP A 447 24.92 -7.83 -17.31
C ASP A 447 25.09 -8.64 -18.59
N GLN A 448 25.78 -9.78 -18.52
CA GLN A 448 26.02 -10.66 -19.65
C GLN A 448 24.72 -11.23 -20.21
N ARG A 449 23.77 -11.62 -19.35
CA ARG A 449 22.42 -12.06 -19.79
C ARG A 449 21.69 -10.99 -20.61
N LEU A 450 21.84 -9.71 -20.28
CA LEU A 450 21.26 -8.62 -21.08
C LEU A 450 22.00 -8.47 -22.42
N VAL A 451 23.33 -8.46 -22.40
CA VAL A 451 24.18 -8.31 -23.60
C VAL A 451 23.94 -9.46 -24.59
N GLU A 452 23.86 -10.69 -24.09
CA GLU A 452 23.61 -11.90 -24.87
C GLU A 452 22.12 -12.12 -25.20
N ARG A 453 21.24 -11.23 -24.72
CA ARG A 453 19.78 -11.28 -24.93
C ARG A 453 19.13 -12.59 -24.47
N GLN A 454 19.62 -13.11 -23.35
CA GLN A 454 19.12 -14.31 -22.68
C GLN A 454 18.07 -14.00 -21.60
N VAL A 455 17.58 -12.76 -21.55
CA VAL A 455 16.50 -12.36 -20.64
C VAL A 455 15.16 -12.49 -21.36
N GLU A 456 14.23 -13.20 -20.74
CA GLU A 456 12.87 -13.37 -21.26
C GLU A 456 12.14 -12.01 -21.35
N LEU A 457 11.39 -11.78 -22.44
CA LEU A 457 10.72 -10.49 -22.66
C LEU A 457 9.72 -10.13 -21.55
N GLN A 458 9.12 -11.14 -20.91
CA GLN A 458 8.22 -10.94 -19.77
C GLN A 458 8.93 -10.27 -18.58
N ASP A 459 10.22 -10.56 -18.38
CA ASP A 459 11.01 -9.98 -17.29
C ASP A 459 11.49 -8.56 -17.62
N LEU A 460 11.29 -8.11 -18.86
CA LEU A 460 11.60 -6.76 -19.32
C LEU A 460 10.36 -5.85 -19.37
N LEU A 461 9.16 -6.38 -19.09
CA LEU A 461 7.91 -5.62 -19.15
C LEU A 461 7.89 -4.48 -18.12
N LEU A 462 7.93 -3.25 -18.60
CA LEU A 462 7.67 -2.06 -17.80
C LEU A 462 6.18 -1.88 -17.61
N LYS A 463 5.79 -1.53 -16.38
CA LYS A 463 4.42 -1.20 -16.02
C LYS A 463 4.27 0.29 -15.75
N ARG A 464 3.33 0.95 -16.44
CA ARG A 464 3.05 2.38 -16.24
C ARG A 464 1.55 2.62 -16.06
N LYS A 465 1.19 3.29 -14.96
CA LYS A 465 -0.18 3.74 -14.72
C LYS A 465 -0.47 4.98 -15.57
N LEU A 466 -1.51 4.89 -16.39
CA LEU A 466 -1.96 6.00 -17.24
C LEU A 466 -2.70 7.04 -16.39
N SER A 467 -2.59 8.30 -16.78
CA SER A 467 -3.28 9.42 -16.15
C SER A 467 -4.37 10.03 -17.02
N ARG A 468 -4.53 9.53 -18.25
CA ARG A 468 -5.44 10.08 -19.26
C ARG A 468 -5.59 9.06 -20.39
N THR A 469 -6.53 9.29 -21.31
CA THR A 469 -6.68 8.45 -22.51
C THR A 469 -5.55 8.72 -23.51
N ALA A 470 -5.42 7.85 -24.51
CA ALA A 470 -4.38 7.97 -25.54
C ALA A 470 -4.44 9.32 -26.30
N GLU A 471 -5.64 9.83 -26.59
CA GLU A 471 -5.87 11.09 -27.34
C GLU A 471 -5.49 12.33 -26.52
N GLU A 472 -5.60 12.26 -25.19
CA GLU A 472 -5.31 13.37 -24.29
C GLU A 472 -3.79 13.57 -24.06
N TYR A 473 -2.94 12.62 -24.48
CA TYR A 473 -1.49 12.71 -24.35
C TYR A 473 -0.84 13.50 -25.50
N LYS A 474 -0.36 14.71 -25.18
CA LYS A 474 0.40 15.55 -26.12
C LYS A 474 1.90 15.21 -26.19
N SER A 475 2.46 14.57 -25.17
CA SER A 475 3.89 14.23 -25.12
C SER A 475 4.20 12.90 -25.82
N ASN A 476 5.42 12.74 -26.31
CA ASN A 476 5.92 11.46 -26.86
C ASN A 476 6.70 10.65 -25.81
N ALA A 477 6.25 10.70 -24.56
CA ALA A 477 6.79 9.84 -23.51
C ALA A 477 6.43 8.38 -23.79
N MET A 478 7.28 7.43 -23.37
CA MET A 478 7.08 6.00 -23.60
C MET A 478 5.69 5.48 -23.19
N SER A 479 5.17 5.91 -22.04
CA SER A 479 3.82 5.53 -21.58
C SER A 479 2.70 6.09 -22.46
N ALA A 480 2.87 7.29 -23.02
CA ALA A 480 1.93 7.88 -23.96
C ALA A 480 1.95 7.14 -25.31
N THR A 481 3.14 6.82 -25.82
CA THR A 481 3.27 6.00 -27.03
C THR A 481 2.62 4.62 -26.84
N ALA A 482 2.90 3.94 -25.73
CA ALA A 482 2.32 2.64 -25.41
C ALA A 482 0.78 2.72 -25.34
N ALA A 483 0.22 3.79 -24.74
CA ALA A 483 -1.22 4.01 -24.73
C ALA A 483 -1.81 4.17 -26.15
N ARG A 484 -1.13 4.89 -27.04
CA ARG A 484 -1.56 5.04 -28.45
C ARG A 484 -1.47 3.73 -29.22
N GLN A 485 -0.42 2.93 -29.01
CA GLN A 485 -0.32 1.59 -29.62
C GLN A 485 -1.49 0.71 -29.17
N SER A 486 -1.83 0.74 -27.88
CA SER A 486 -2.97 -0.02 -27.32
C SER A 486 -4.29 0.39 -27.96
N ALA A 487 -4.53 1.69 -28.13
CA ALA A 487 -5.73 2.20 -28.80
C ALA A 487 -5.87 1.73 -30.26
N ARG A 488 -4.75 1.66 -31.02
CA ARG A 488 -4.77 1.20 -32.43
C ARG A 488 -5.20 -0.25 -32.61
N ILE A 489 -4.95 -1.11 -31.61
CA ILE A 489 -5.42 -2.50 -31.61
C ILE A 489 -6.83 -2.65 -31.02
N GLY A 490 -7.54 -1.54 -30.80
CA GLY A 490 -8.90 -1.51 -30.25
C GLY A 490 -8.97 -1.56 -28.73
N LYS A 491 -7.83 -1.54 -28.03
CA LYS A 491 -7.78 -1.54 -26.55
C LYS A 491 -7.67 -0.11 -26.01
N ASN A 492 -8.83 0.52 -25.86
CA ASN A 492 -8.92 1.90 -25.39
C ASN A 492 -8.74 1.99 -23.87
N LEU A 493 -7.50 2.13 -23.42
CA LEU A 493 -7.18 2.33 -22.00
C LEU A 493 -7.56 3.73 -21.52
N ILE A 494 -8.11 3.82 -20.32
CA ILE A 494 -8.47 5.07 -19.64
C ILE A 494 -7.56 5.32 -18.43
N GLY A 495 -7.60 6.55 -17.90
CA GLY A 495 -6.77 6.94 -16.76
C GLY A 495 -6.96 6.01 -15.54
N GLY A 496 -5.87 5.67 -14.87
CA GLY A 496 -5.85 4.77 -13.72
C GLY A 496 -5.54 3.30 -14.07
N GLN A 497 -5.74 2.90 -15.33
CA GLN A 497 -5.30 1.60 -15.84
C GLN A 497 -3.79 1.56 -16.08
N ASP A 498 -3.25 0.35 -16.14
CA ASP A 498 -1.83 0.11 -16.37
C ASP A 498 -1.61 -0.31 -17.84
N VAL A 499 -0.60 0.28 -18.47
CA VAL A 499 -0.06 -0.19 -19.75
C VAL A 499 1.26 -0.92 -19.50
N HIS A 500 1.44 -2.05 -20.19
CA HIS A 500 2.64 -2.88 -20.09
C HIS A 500 3.34 -2.90 -21.44
N PHE A 501 4.63 -2.60 -21.45
CA PHE A 501 5.43 -2.50 -22.67
C PHE A 501 6.91 -2.76 -22.38
N ILE A 502 7.66 -3.15 -23.41
CA ILE A 502 9.13 -3.15 -23.37
C ILE A 502 9.67 -1.95 -24.14
N VAL A 503 10.89 -1.52 -23.82
CA VAL A 503 11.66 -0.57 -24.63
C VAL A 503 12.46 -1.33 -25.68
N VAL A 504 12.27 -0.97 -26.95
CA VAL A 504 12.90 -1.62 -28.12
C VAL A 504 14.10 -0.81 -28.62
N ASP A 505 13.93 0.50 -28.78
CA ASP A 505 15.01 1.44 -29.10
C ASP A 505 14.67 2.81 -28.51
N GLN A 506 15.22 3.16 -27.37
CA GLN A 506 14.94 4.43 -26.70
C GLN A 506 15.27 5.64 -27.58
N LYS A 507 16.24 5.51 -28.49
CA LYS A 507 16.80 6.61 -29.30
C LYS A 507 16.13 6.73 -30.67
N ALA A 508 15.21 5.84 -31.03
CA ALA A 508 14.49 5.90 -32.30
C ALA A 508 13.84 7.26 -32.54
N GLY A 509 13.97 7.79 -33.76
CA GLY A 509 13.38 9.08 -34.14
C GLY A 509 11.84 9.04 -34.10
N ASN A 510 11.27 7.93 -34.57
CA ASN A 510 9.85 7.64 -34.49
C ASN A 510 9.49 7.15 -33.07
N PRO A 511 8.58 7.82 -32.34
CA PRO A 511 8.16 7.39 -31.01
C PRO A 511 7.61 5.96 -30.97
N ASP A 512 6.93 5.51 -32.02
CA ASP A 512 6.30 4.18 -32.06
C ASP A 512 7.30 3.03 -32.14
N GLU A 513 8.53 3.28 -32.60
CA GLU A 513 9.61 2.28 -32.63
C GLU A 513 10.30 2.16 -31.26
N ARG A 514 10.07 3.12 -30.35
CA ARG A 514 10.75 3.13 -29.05
C ARG A 514 10.25 2.07 -28.09
N VAL A 515 8.98 1.69 -28.20
CA VAL A 515 8.33 0.77 -27.27
C VAL A 515 7.42 -0.19 -28.00
N LYS A 516 7.15 -1.34 -27.37
CA LYS A 516 6.18 -2.31 -27.86
C LYS A 516 5.32 -2.81 -26.70
N ILE A 517 4.01 -2.64 -26.81
CA ILE A 517 3.06 -3.15 -25.81
C ILE A 517 3.07 -4.68 -25.78
N VAL A 518 2.70 -5.24 -24.63
CA VAL A 518 2.67 -6.70 -24.39
C VAL A 518 1.89 -7.46 -25.47
N GLU A 519 0.78 -6.90 -25.96
CA GLU A 519 -0.08 -7.51 -26.98
C GLU A 519 0.56 -7.58 -28.37
N LEU A 520 1.63 -6.80 -28.61
CA LEU A 520 2.35 -6.76 -29.90
C LEU A 520 3.68 -7.51 -29.84
N LEU A 521 4.04 -8.08 -28.69
CA LEU A 521 5.27 -8.87 -28.56
C LEU A 521 5.18 -10.15 -29.39
N ARG A 522 6.32 -10.51 -29.97
CA ARG A 522 6.56 -11.75 -30.71
C ARG A 522 7.88 -12.34 -30.24
N GLN A 523 8.11 -13.63 -30.45
CA GLN A 523 9.36 -14.30 -30.01
C GLN A 523 10.61 -13.61 -30.57
N GLU A 524 10.55 -13.11 -31.79
CA GLU A 524 11.65 -12.39 -32.45
C GLU A 524 11.76 -10.90 -32.05
N THR A 525 10.96 -10.43 -31.09
CA THR A 525 10.99 -9.02 -30.68
C THR A 525 12.28 -8.72 -29.94
N ASP A 526 13.03 -7.76 -30.47
CA ASP A 526 14.27 -7.28 -29.86
C ASP A 526 14.01 -6.23 -28.76
N PHE A 527 15.04 -5.95 -27.94
CA PHE A 527 14.97 -4.97 -26.86
C PHE A 527 16.23 -4.10 -26.75
N ASP A 528 16.07 -2.90 -26.19
CA ASP A 528 17.16 -1.96 -25.98
C ASP A 528 18.02 -2.39 -24.79
N VAL A 529 19.09 -3.14 -25.07
CA VAL A 529 20.02 -3.65 -24.07
C VAL A 529 20.55 -2.53 -23.16
N GLU A 530 20.96 -1.40 -23.72
CA GLU A 530 21.59 -0.32 -22.95
C GLU A 530 20.60 0.35 -22.00
N PHE A 531 19.34 0.52 -22.42
CA PHE A 531 18.29 1.03 -21.54
C PHE A 531 18.10 0.15 -20.28
N TYR A 532 18.10 -1.18 -20.42
CA TYR A 532 17.95 -2.07 -19.26
C TYR A 532 19.24 -2.18 -18.44
N ARG A 533 20.42 -2.10 -19.07
CA ARG A 533 21.70 -2.01 -18.37
C ARG A 533 21.77 -0.74 -17.51
N GLU A 534 21.30 0.41 -18.00
CA GLU A 534 21.20 1.62 -17.17
C GLU A 534 20.30 1.44 -15.95
N GLN A 535 19.19 0.70 -16.06
CA GLN A 535 18.34 0.39 -14.91
C GLN A 535 19.04 -0.56 -13.93
N LEU A 536 19.72 -1.59 -14.43
CA LEU A 536 20.51 -2.51 -13.63
C LEU A 536 21.61 -1.76 -12.85
N ARG A 537 22.40 -0.91 -13.53
CA ARG A 537 23.42 -0.04 -12.91
C ARG A 537 22.86 0.76 -11.75
N ARG A 538 21.72 1.42 -11.95
CA ARG A 538 21.07 2.23 -10.90
C ARG A 538 20.65 1.38 -9.70
N ALA A 539 20.12 0.18 -9.93
CA ALA A 539 19.74 -0.74 -8.87
C ALA A 539 20.95 -1.26 -8.09
N VAL A 540 22.06 -1.58 -8.79
CA VAL A 540 23.34 -2.00 -8.20
C VAL A 540 23.95 -0.86 -7.38
N SER A 541 24.09 0.33 -7.96
CA SER A 541 24.60 1.52 -7.26
C SER A 541 23.80 1.86 -6.01
N THR A 542 22.47 1.74 -6.08
CA THR A 542 21.60 2.00 -4.93
C THR A 542 21.92 1.08 -3.75
N LEU A 543 22.31 -0.17 -3.98
CA LEU A 543 22.73 -1.07 -2.91
C LEU A 543 24.20 -0.84 -2.54
N LEU A 544 25.11 -0.83 -3.50
CA LEU A 544 26.53 -1.04 -3.17
C LEU A 544 27.32 0.25 -2.95
N ASP A 545 27.01 1.36 -3.64
CA ASP A 545 27.78 2.59 -3.52
C ASP A 545 27.86 3.14 -2.08
N PRO A 546 26.79 3.10 -1.26
CA PRO A 546 26.84 3.56 0.13
C PRO A 546 27.78 2.75 1.05
N ILE A 547 28.08 1.50 0.70
CA ILE A 547 28.89 0.58 1.53
C ILE A 547 30.33 0.51 1.01
N PHE A 548 30.51 0.46 -0.31
CA PHE A 548 31.78 0.17 -0.97
C PHE A 548 32.46 1.41 -1.56
N GLY A 549 31.74 2.52 -1.66
CA GLY A 549 32.16 3.72 -2.38
C GLY A 549 31.73 3.70 -3.84
N LYS A 550 31.48 4.90 -4.38
CA LYS A 550 30.91 5.09 -5.73
C LYS A 550 31.77 4.50 -6.83
N GLY A 551 31.10 3.90 -7.81
CA GLY A 551 31.72 3.44 -9.06
C GLY A 551 32.62 2.21 -8.89
N ARG A 552 32.72 1.66 -7.68
CA ARG A 552 33.55 0.48 -7.40
C ARG A 552 33.08 -0.75 -8.16
N PHE A 553 31.77 -0.90 -8.36
CA PHE A 553 31.19 -2.04 -9.08
C PHE A 553 31.07 -1.83 -10.59
N GLY A 554 31.37 -0.63 -11.10
CA GLY A 554 31.69 -0.36 -12.51
C GLY A 554 30.84 -1.09 -13.55
N VAL A 555 29.53 -1.12 -13.36
CA VAL A 555 28.58 -1.70 -14.32
C VAL A 555 28.30 -0.70 -15.43
#